data_AF-A0A955GMT9-F1
#
_entry.id   AF-A0A955GMT9-F1
#
_cell.length_a   1.000
_cell.length_b   1.000
_cell.length_c   1.000
_cell.angle_alpha   90.00
_cell.angle_beta   90.00
_cell.angle_gamma   90.00
#
_symmetry.space_group_name_H-M   'P 1'
#
loop_
_entity.id
_entity.type
_entity.pdbx_description
1 polymer ?
#
loop_
_entity_poly.entity_id
_entity_poly.type
_entity_poly.pdbx_seq_one_letter_code
_entity_poly.pdbx_strand_id
1 'polypeptide(L)'
;MNEIVYILANGLINRPDSVPEVNAEPAKLAELIVYAGALAAAISVVVIVIAGIQFIISAGEPGKVAKARNVILYAVIGLVIALSATAIASFVARGVS
;
A
#
# COMPACT_ATOMS: atom_id res chain seq x y z
N MET A 1 -45.30 21.07 31.22
CA MET A 1 -43.84 21.07 31.46
C MET A 1 -43.18 19.74 31.10
N ASN A 2 -43.81 18.57 31.32
CA ASN A 2 -43.24 17.27 30.92
C ASN A 2 -43.12 17.04 29.40
N GLU A 3 -44.05 17.53 28.59
CA GLU A 3 -43.97 17.29 27.13
C GLU A 3 -42.83 18.06 26.47
N ILE A 4 -42.58 19.30 26.91
CA ILE A 4 -41.46 20.10 26.39
C ILE A 4 -40.14 19.40 26.73
N VAL A 5 -39.99 18.86 27.94
CA VAL A 5 -38.80 18.08 28.34
C VAL A 5 -38.68 16.79 27.53
N TYR A 6 -39.79 16.10 27.25
CA TYR A 6 -39.79 14.87 26.44
C TYR A 6 -39.45 15.13 24.96
N ILE A 7 -39.98 16.21 24.38
CA ILE A 7 -39.70 16.61 22.99
C ILE A 7 -38.23 17.05 22.84
N LEU A 8 -37.70 17.79 23.82
CA LEU A 8 -36.28 18.17 23.85
C LEU A 8 -35.38 16.95 24.07
N ALA A 9 -35.72 16.05 24.99
CA ALA A 9 -34.97 14.81 25.19
C ALA A 9 -34.98 13.93 23.93
N ASN A 10 -36.15 13.76 23.29
CA ASN A 10 -36.29 12.94 22.09
C ASN A 10 -35.58 13.57 20.88
N GLY A 11 -35.57 14.90 20.74
CA GLY A 11 -34.84 15.59 19.68
C GLY A 11 -33.31 15.63 19.88
N LEU A 12 -32.83 15.48 21.12
CA LEU A 12 -31.41 15.35 21.43
C LEU A 12 -30.91 13.90 21.31
N ILE A 13 -31.74 12.92 21.66
CA ILE A 13 -31.41 11.48 21.66
C ILE A 13 -31.62 10.86 20.28
N ASN A 14 -32.69 11.21 19.56
CA ASN A 14 -32.96 10.74 18.19
C ASN A 14 -32.48 11.77 17.15
N ARG A 15 -31.20 12.16 17.23
CA ARG A 15 -30.59 12.81 16.06
C ARG A 15 -30.44 11.73 14.98
N PRO A 16 -30.99 11.91 13.76
CA PRO A 16 -30.58 11.09 12.64
C PRO A 16 -29.06 11.23 12.54
N ASP A 17 -28.39 10.12 12.72
CA ASP A 17 -26.96 9.89 12.92
C ASP A 17 -26.15 10.16 11.65
N SER A 18 -26.35 11.33 11.03
CA SER A 18 -25.61 11.82 9.86
C SER A 18 -24.13 12.12 10.16
N VAL A 19 -23.55 11.47 11.17
CA VAL A 19 -22.10 11.32 11.27
C VAL A 19 -21.68 10.54 10.03
N PRO A 20 -20.79 11.07 9.18
CA PRO A 20 -20.28 10.32 8.05
C PRO A 20 -19.75 8.98 8.57
N GLU A 21 -20.45 7.89 8.28
CA GLU A 21 -19.98 6.55 8.57
C GLU A 21 -18.77 6.32 7.66
N VAL A 22 -17.57 6.46 8.23
CA VAL A 22 -16.34 6.11 7.52
C VAL A 22 -16.30 4.60 7.44
N ASN A 23 -17.04 4.05 6.49
CA ASN A 23 -16.89 2.69 6.03
C ASN A 23 -15.56 2.59 5.26
N ALA A 24 -14.46 2.62 6.01
CA ALA A 24 -13.23 2.03 5.53
C ALA A 24 -13.49 0.53 5.42
N GLU A 25 -14.20 0.12 4.37
CA GLU A 25 -14.39 -1.27 4.02
C GLU A 25 -12.98 -1.86 3.96
N PRO A 26 -12.60 -2.80 4.84
CA PRO A 26 -11.23 -3.32 4.89
C PRO A 26 -10.79 -3.87 3.52
N ALA A 27 -11.75 -4.27 2.67
CA ALA A 27 -11.55 -4.61 1.27
C ALA A 27 -10.91 -3.48 0.45
N LYS A 28 -11.34 -2.22 0.64
CA LYS A 28 -10.81 -1.05 -0.10
C LYS A 28 -9.37 -0.71 0.29
N LEU A 29 -9.02 -0.94 1.56
CA LEU A 29 -7.64 -0.78 2.05
C LEU A 29 -6.73 -1.89 1.52
N ALA A 30 -7.21 -3.14 1.51
CA ALA A 30 -6.48 -4.26 0.96
C ALA A 30 -6.25 -4.11 -0.54
N GLU A 31 -7.27 -3.68 -1.30
CA GLU A 31 -7.18 -3.44 -2.74
C GLU A 31 -6.16 -2.34 -3.07
N LEU A 32 -6.16 -1.24 -2.31
CA LEU A 32 -5.19 -0.15 -2.47
C LEU A 32 -3.75 -0.64 -2.25
N ILE A 33 -3.51 -1.48 -1.24
CA ILE A 33 -2.18 -2.03 -0.96
C ILE A 33 -1.74 -2.99 -2.07
N VAL A 34 -2.65 -3.84 -2.57
CA VAL A 34 -2.37 -4.77 -3.67
C VAL A 34 -2.03 -4.01 -4.94
N TYR A 35 -2.78 -2.95 -5.26
CA TYR A 35 -2.51 -2.11 -6.42
C TYR A 35 -1.15 -1.37 -6.30
N ALA A 36 -0.86 -0.77 -5.14
CA ALA A 36 0.41 -0.12 -4.88
C ALA A 36 1.61 -1.10 -4.95
N GLY A 37 1.44 -2.31 -4.39
CA GLY A 37 2.44 -3.37 -4.46
C GLY A 37 2.71 -3.85 -5.89
N ALA A 38 1.67 -3.98 -6.71
CA ALA A 38 1.80 -4.36 -8.11
C ALA A 38 2.57 -3.30 -8.94
N LEU A 39 2.30 -2.02 -8.70
CA LEU A 39 3.04 -0.91 -9.31
C LEU A 39 4.52 -0.91 -8.91
N ALA A 40 4.81 -1.06 -7.62
CA ALA A 40 6.18 -1.13 -7.12
C ALA A 40 6.95 -2.32 -7.69
N ALA A 41 6.29 -3.48 -7.81
CA ALA A 41 6.86 -4.66 -8.43
C ALA A 41 7.18 -4.43 -9.92
N ALA A 42 6.25 -3.82 -10.68
CA ALA A 42 6.46 -3.50 -12.09
C ALA A 42 7.64 -2.54 -12.30
N ILE A 43 7.74 -1.48 -11.49
CA ILE A 43 8.85 -0.53 -11.55
C ILE A 43 10.18 -1.23 -11.22
N SER A 44 10.20 -2.10 -10.21
CA SER A 44 11.41 -2.84 -9.83
C SER A 44 11.92 -3.70 -10.98
N VAL A 45 11.04 -4.39 -11.71
CA VAL A 45 11.43 -5.20 -12.88
C VAL A 45 12.06 -4.33 -13.96
N VAL A 46 11.48 -3.17 -14.28
CA VAL A 46 12.05 -2.23 -15.27
C VAL A 46 13.44 -1.76 -14.85
N VAL A 47 13.63 -1.42 -13.58
CA VAL A 47 14.93 -0.99 -13.06
C VAL A 47 15.97 -2.11 -13.13
N ILE A 48 15.59 -3.36 -12.84
CA ILE A 48 16.47 -4.53 -12.97
C ILE A 48 16.93 -4.69 -14.41
N VAL A 49 16.03 -4.56 -15.39
CA VAL A 49 16.37 -4.67 -16.82
C VAL A 49 17.35 -3.58 -17.24
N ILE A 50 17.08 -2.33 -16.89
CA ILE A 50 17.94 -1.19 -17.23
C ILE A 50 19.33 -1.36 -16.59
N ALA A 51 19.37 -1.74 -15.32
CA ALA A 51 20.63 -1.95 -14.60
C ALA A 51 21.39 -3.17 -15.12
N GLY A 52 20.68 -4.22 -15.55
CA GLY A 52 21.27 -5.40 -16.19
C GLY A 52 21.92 -5.08 -17.54
N ILE A 53 21.26 -4.30 -18.38
CA ILE A 53 21.85 -3.81 -19.64
C ILE A 53 23.09 -2.97 -19.35
N GLN A 54 23.00 -2.04 -18.39
CA GLN A 54 24.14 -1.21 -17.98
C GLN A 54 25.30 -2.06 -17.44
N PHE A 55 25.01 -3.12 -16.69
CA PHE A 55 26.00 -4.06 -16.18
C PHE A 55 26.77 -4.76 -17.32
N ILE A 56 26.07 -5.22 -18.36
CA ILE A 56 26.68 -5.89 -19.52
C ILE A 56 27.54 -4.90 -20.32
N ILE A 57 27.06 -3.68 -20.55
CA ILE A 57 27.75 -2.64 -21.33
C ILE A 57 28.94 -2.01 -20.57
N SER A 58 29.04 -2.21 -19.25
CA SER A 58 30.07 -1.59 -18.41
C SER A 58 31.52 -1.97 -18.79
N ALA A 59 31.73 -2.94 -19.70
CA ALA A 59 33.01 -3.28 -20.32
C ALA A 59 34.18 -3.53 -19.33
N GLY A 60 33.86 -3.93 -18.10
CA GLY A 60 34.85 -4.19 -17.05
C GLY A 60 35.37 -2.95 -16.31
N GLU A 61 34.85 -1.75 -16.57
CA GLU A 61 35.19 -0.56 -15.79
C GLU A 61 34.67 -0.73 -14.35
N PRO A 62 35.54 -0.82 -13.32
CA PRO A 62 35.14 -1.22 -11.97
C PRO A 62 34.04 -0.34 -11.38
N GLY A 63 34.07 0.96 -11.65
CA GLY A 63 33.09 1.92 -11.16
C GLY A 63 31.69 1.70 -11.72
N LYS A 64 31.57 1.46 -13.02
CA LYS A 64 30.28 1.22 -13.69
C LYS A 64 29.69 -0.14 -13.31
N VAL A 65 30.53 -1.16 -13.22
CA VAL A 65 30.15 -2.51 -12.77
C VAL A 65 29.62 -2.47 -11.33
N ALA A 66 30.33 -1.80 -10.42
CA ALA A 66 29.90 -1.67 -9.02
C ALA A 66 28.58 -0.90 -8.90
N LYS A 67 28.42 0.20 -9.64
CA LYS A 67 27.18 0.98 -9.65
C LYS A 67 26.00 0.15 -10.14
N ALA A 68 26.14 -0.55 -11.28
CA ALA A 68 25.07 -1.37 -11.83
C ALA A 68 24.67 -2.51 -10.88
N ARG A 69 25.65 -3.15 -10.21
CA ARG A 69 25.37 -4.16 -9.17
C ARG A 69 24.56 -3.62 -8.00
N ASN A 70 24.93 -2.44 -7.49
CA ASN A 70 24.19 -1.82 -6.38
C ASN A 70 22.75 -1.46 -6.77
N VAL A 71 22.55 -0.98 -8.01
CA VAL A 71 21.20 -0.69 -8.51
C VAL A 71 20.36 -1.97 -8.61
N ILE A 72 20.93 -3.06 -9.14
CA ILE A 72 20.24 -4.37 -9.19
C ILE A 72 19.90 -4.82 -7.76
N LEU A 73 20.83 -4.71 -6.82
CA LEU A 73 20.63 -5.11 -5.42
C LEU A 73 19.46 -4.36 -4.79
N TYR A 74 19.41 -3.03 -4.94
CA TYR A 74 18.32 -2.22 -4.41
C TYR A 74 16.97 -2.53 -5.08
N ALA A 75 16.96 -2.80 -6.39
CA ALA A 75 15.75 -3.16 -7.09
C ALA A 75 15.20 -4.53 -6.63
N VAL A 76 16.08 -5.50 -6.36
CA VAL A 76 15.70 -6.81 -5.80
C VAL A 76 15.14 -6.65 -4.38
N ILE A 77 15.77 -5.83 -3.53
CA ILE A 77 15.26 -5.55 -2.18
C ILE A 77 13.87 -4.91 -2.26
N GLY A 78 13.67 -3.93 -3.14
CA GLY A 78 12.36 -3.30 -3.37
C GLY A 78 11.28 -4.30 -3.79
N LEU A 79 11.62 -5.24 -4.68
CA LEU A 79 10.72 -6.30 -5.11
C LEU A 79 10.32 -7.22 -3.95
N VAL A 80 11.28 -7.64 -3.12
CA VAL A 80 11.01 -8.49 -1.94
C VAL A 80 10.08 -7.79 -0.96
N ILE A 81 10.29 -6.49 -0.72
CA ILE A 81 9.43 -5.69 0.17
C ILE A 81 8.01 -5.57 -0.40
N ALA A 82 7.85 -5.31 -1.70
CA ALA A 82 6.53 -5.21 -2.34
C ALA A 82 5.72 -6.51 -2.22
N LEU A 83 6.37 -7.66 -2.43
CA LEU A 83 5.75 -8.98 -2.25
C LEU A 83 5.41 -9.26 -0.78
N SER A 84 6.28 -8.87 0.14
CA SER A 84 6.05 -9.05 1.57
C SER A 84 4.89 -8.18 2.07
N ALA A 85 4.80 -6.93 1.61
CA ALA A 85 3.74 -6.00 1.99
C ALA A 85 2.35 -6.52 1.57
N THR A 86 2.24 -7.06 0.36
CA THR A 86 0.99 -7.64 -0.14
C THR A 86 0.60 -8.92 0.61
N ALA A 87 1.57 -9.77 0.97
CA ALA A 87 1.33 -10.94 1.81
C ALA A 87 0.80 -10.55 3.21
N ILE A 88 1.42 -9.56 3.85
CA ILE A 88 1.00 -9.10 5.18
C ILE A 88 -0.37 -8.42 5.13
N ALA A 89 -0.64 -7.57 4.13
CA ALA A 89 -1.92 -6.89 4.00
C ALA A 89 -3.09 -7.86 3.79
N SER A 90 -2.87 -8.90 2.97
CA SER A 90 -3.88 -9.95 2.78
C SER A 90 -4.09 -10.81 4.03
N PHE A 91 -3.05 -11.02 4.84
CA PHE A 91 -3.18 -11.70 6.14
C PHE A 91 -4.02 -10.88 7.12
N VAL A 92 -3.75 -9.57 7.27
CA VAL A 92 -4.54 -8.69 8.14
C VAL A 92 -5.99 -8.58 7.68
N ALA A 93 -6.22 -8.43 6.37
CA ALA A 93 -7.57 -8.32 5.81
C ALA A 93 -8.42 -9.57 6.08
N ARG A 94 -7.82 -10.77 6.01
CA ARG A 94 -8.50 -12.04 6.33
C ARG A 94 -8.68 -12.28 7.82
N GLY A 95 -7.84 -11.71 8.67
CA GLY A 95 -7.94 -11.84 10.12
C GLY A 95 -8.99 -10.93 10.77
N VAL A 96 -9.48 -9.92 10.04
CA VAL A 96 -10.48 -8.93 10.50
C VAL A 96 -11.92 -9.30 10.14
N SER A 97 -12.12 -10.21 9.18
CA SER A 97 -13.42 -10.80 8.81
C SER A 97 -13.78 -11.98 9.68
#